data_AF-A0A8B6BVC3-F1
#
_entry.id   AF-A0A8B6BVC3-F1
#
_cell.length_a   1.000
_cell.length_b   1.000
_cell.length_c   1.000
_cell.angle_alpha   90.00
_cell.angle_beta   90.00
_cell.angle_gamma   90.00
#
_symmetry.space_group_name_H-M   'P 1'
#
loop_
_entity.id
_entity.type
_entity.pdbx_description
1 polymer ?
#
loop_
_entity_poly.entity_id
_entity_poly.type
_entity_poly.pdbx_seq_one_letter_code
_entity_poly.pdbx_strand_id
1 'polypeptide(L)'
;MEEKLNRWNIKKEKVKKFLEENGVNKVKELLTNCVYLEDSMVTLYGINIYGSPWQPWFGDWGFNLERGEEMLEKWNWIPERTDILITHGPPVGYGDLCFDGCRAGCVELLNTIQKRVKPLYHISGHIHEGYGETSDGFTTFINASTCTLRYKPDNPPIVFDFPIPEGHSKQEVIDLTVTQFGTQDNKTNRTDSDDDLVEFKEDPVKDSA
;
A
#
# COMPACT_ATOMS: atom_id res chain seq x y z
N MET A 1 14.96 -14.11 4.64
CA MET A 1 13.51 -14.37 4.51
C MET A 1 13.02 -15.47 5.47
N GLU A 2 13.64 -16.66 5.47
CA GLU A 2 13.18 -17.80 6.28
C GLU A 2 13.28 -17.56 7.80
N GLU A 3 14.33 -16.89 8.28
CA GLU A 3 14.47 -16.48 9.69
C GLU A 3 13.34 -15.53 10.15
N LYS A 4 12.92 -14.60 9.28
CA LYS A 4 11.84 -13.65 9.57
C LYS A 4 10.47 -14.31 9.59
N LEU A 5 10.20 -15.25 8.70
CA LEU A 5 8.95 -16.05 8.73
C LEU A 5 8.88 -16.94 9.98
N ASN A 6 10.00 -17.53 10.38
CA ASN A 6 10.09 -18.35 11.59
C ASN A 6 9.81 -17.55 12.87
N ARG A 7 10.19 -16.27 12.92
CA ARG A 7 9.84 -15.36 14.02
C ARG A 7 8.32 -15.22 14.23
N TRP A 8 7.55 -15.30 13.15
CA TRP A 8 6.08 -15.27 13.19
C TRP A 8 5.45 -16.67 13.25
N ASN A 9 6.26 -17.73 13.44
CA ASN A 9 5.83 -19.13 13.41
C ASN A 9 5.16 -19.53 12.08
N ILE A 10 5.51 -18.84 10.98
CA ILE A 10 5.06 -19.13 9.62
C ILE A 10 6.10 -20.03 8.96
N LYS A 11 5.68 -21.24 8.56
CA LYS A 11 6.55 -22.19 7.86
C LYS A 11 6.27 -22.16 6.37
N LYS A 12 7.30 -21.99 5.55
CA LYS A 12 7.19 -21.88 4.07
C LYS A 12 6.46 -23.08 3.46
N GLU A 13 6.74 -24.29 3.95
CA GLU A 13 6.12 -25.53 3.48
C GLU A 13 4.62 -25.58 3.78
N LYS A 14 4.20 -25.02 4.92
CA LYS A 14 2.77 -24.94 5.26
C LYS A 14 2.03 -24.00 4.32
N VAL A 15 2.66 -22.88 3.95
CA VAL A 15 2.06 -21.93 3.00
C VAL A 15 1.99 -22.56 1.61
N LYS A 16 3.08 -23.18 1.12
CA LYS A 16 3.09 -23.89 -0.16
C LYS A 16 2.00 -24.95 -0.24
N LYS A 17 1.92 -25.82 0.78
CA LYS A 17 0.88 -26.85 0.88
C LYS A 17 -0.54 -26.26 0.88
N PHE A 18 -0.76 -25.16 1.61
CA PHE A 18 -2.06 -24.50 1.64
C PHE A 18 -2.45 -23.94 0.26
N LEU A 19 -1.52 -23.35 -0.48
CA LEU A 19 -1.78 -22.85 -1.84
C LEU A 19 -2.09 -24.00 -2.81
N GLU A 20 -1.32 -25.09 -2.76
CA GLU A 20 -1.58 -26.32 -3.54
C GLU A 20 -2.96 -26.90 -3.25
N GLU A 21 -3.35 -27.02 -1.98
CA GLU A 21 -4.67 -27.52 -1.56
C GLU A 21 -5.83 -26.63 -2.04
N ASN A 22 -5.57 -25.34 -2.27
CA ASN A 22 -6.55 -24.38 -2.80
C ASN A 22 -6.42 -24.18 -4.32
N GLY A 23 -5.52 -24.89 -5.00
CA GLY A 23 -5.35 -24.83 -6.46
C GLY A 23 -4.86 -23.47 -6.99
N VAL A 24 -4.17 -22.69 -6.16
CA VAL A 24 -3.62 -21.38 -6.51
C VAL A 24 -2.11 -21.37 -6.38
N ASN A 25 -1.42 -20.48 -7.12
CA ASN A 25 0.04 -20.37 -7.03
C ASN A 25 0.49 -19.24 -6.11
N LYS A 26 -0.33 -18.19 -5.98
CA LYS A 26 -0.05 -17.00 -5.18
C LYS A 26 -1.17 -16.74 -4.18
N VAL A 27 -0.81 -16.23 -2.99
CA VAL A 27 -1.79 -15.85 -1.94
C VAL A 27 -2.82 -14.85 -2.48
N LYS A 28 -2.39 -13.93 -3.35
CA LYS A 28 -3.23 -12.90 -3.98
C LYS A 28 -4.38 -13.49 -4.81
N GLU A 29 -4.23 -14.70 -5.37
CA GLU A 29 -5.28 -15.37 -6.16
C GLU A 29 -6.48 -15.81 -5.30
N LEU A 30 -6.30 -15.90 -3.98
CA LEU A 30 -7.41 -16.19 -3.05
C LEU A 30 -8.38 -15.02 -2.92
N LEU A 31 -7.97 -13.81 -3.31
CA LEU A 31 -8.74 -12.57 -3.20
C LEU A 31 -9.71 -12.39 -4.38
N THR A 32 -10.65 -13.32 -4.54
CA THR A 32 -11.55 -13.41 -5.71
C THR A 32 -12.64 -12.32 -5.79
N ASN A 33 -12.94 -11.66 -4.68
CA ASN A 33 -14.01 -10.65 -4.58
C ASN A 33 -13.47 -9.21 -4.46
N CYS A 34 -12.25 -8.95 -4.89
CA CYS A 34 -11.68 -7.61 -4.97
C CYS A 34 -10.66 -7.49 -6.10
N VAL A 35 -10.34 -6.25 -6.48
CA VAL A 35 -9.16 -5.96 -7.28
C VAL A 35 -8.00 -5.72 -6.34
N TYR A 36 -7.02 -6.61 -6.35
CA TYR A 36 -5.79 -6.44 -5.59
C TYR A 36 -4.85 -5.45 -6.31
N LEU A 37 -4.40 -4.41 -5.60
CA LEU A 37 -3.43 -3.44 -6.10
C LEU A 37 -2.16 -3.47 -5.26
N GLU A 38 -1.05 -3.73 -5.92
CA GLU A 38 0.31 -3.61 -5.41
C GLU A 38 1.19 -3.00 -6.49
N ASP A 39 1.63 -1.77 -6.24
CA ASP A 39 2.38 -0.95 -7.21
C ASP A 39 1.69 -0.89 -8.58
N SER A 40 0.35 -0.83 -8.57
CA SER A 40 -0.48 -1.01 -9.76
C SER A 40 -1.74 -0.16 -9.74
N MET A 41 -2.35 -0.02 -10.92
CA MET A 41 -3.51 0.84 -11.16
C MET A 41 -4.66 0.06 -11.78
N VAL A 42 -5.89 0.42 -11.41
CA VAL A 42 -7.12 0.07 -12.12
C VAL A 42 -7.86 1.35 -12.50
N THR A 43 -8.56 1.34 -13.63
CA THR A 43 -9.41 2.47 -14.05
C THR A 43 -10.87 2.05 -14.00
N LEU A 44 -11.66 2.68 -13.14
CA LEU A 44 -13.09 2.37 -12.96
C LEU A 44 -13.92 3.62 -13.27
N TYR A 45 -14.84 3.54 -14.23
CA TYR A 45 -15.67 4.68 -14.64
C TYR A 45 -14.85 5.94 -15.01
N GLY A 46 -13.69 5.75 -15.63
CA GLY A 46 -12.74 6.82 -15.96
C GLY A 46 -11.84 7.29 -14.81
N ILE A 47 -12.01 6.75 -13.60
CA ILE A 47 -11.24 7.13 -12.41
C ILE A 47 -10.02 6.22 -12.26
N ASN A 48 -8.82 6.79 -12.26
CA ASN A 48 -7.57 6.08 -12.07
C ASN A 48 -7.26 5.89 -10.58
N ILE A 49 -7.28 4.64 -10.13
CA ILE A 49 -7.03 4.26 -8.74
C ILE A 49 -5.70 3.50 -8.68
N TYR A 50 -4.70 4.07 -8.02
CA TYR A 50 -3.39 3.44 -7.82
C TYR A 50 -3.24 2.96 -6.38
N GLY A 51 -2.72 1.74 -6.19
CA GLY A 51 -2.50 1.15 -4.87
C GLY A 51 -1.05 0.69 -4.66
N SER A 52 -0.49 0.97 -3.48
CA SER A 52 0.83 0.47 -3.08
C SER A 52 0.91 0.17 -1.57
N PRO A 53 1.47 -0.99 -1.16
CA PRO A 53 1.46 -1.42 0.23
C PRO A 53 2.65 -0.90 1.06
N TRP A 54 3.66 -0.32 0.41
CA TRP A 54 4.92 0.02 1.08
C TRP A 54 4.74 1.04 2.20
N GLN A 55 5.54 0.90 3.25
CA GLN A 55 5.53 1.79 4.41
C GLN A 55 6.96 1.98 4.95
N PRO A 56 7.24 3.11 5.62
CA PRO A 56 8.45 3.24 6.42
C PRO A 56 8.56 2.13 7.46
N TRP A 57 9.77 1.60 7.64
CA TRP A 57 10.01 0.44 8.48
C TRP A 57 9.37 0.52 9.87
N PHE A 58 8.58 -0.51 10.21
CA PHE A 58 8.00 -0.72 11.54
C PHE A 58 7.76 -2.22 11.82
N GLY A 59 8.19 -2.68 13.00
CA GLY A 59 7.77 -3.97 13.59
C GLY A 59 8.23 -5.24 12.86
N ASP A 60 9.17 -5.16 11.92
CA ASP A 60 9.56 -6.27 11.03
C ASP A 60 8.36 -6.95 10.34
N TRP A 61 7.40 -6.14 9.90
CA TRP A 61 6.24 -6.56 9.11
C TRP A 61 6.52 -6.57 7.61
N GLY A 62 5.57 -7.07 6.82
CA GLY A 62 5.65 -7.03 5.35
C GLY A 62 5.65 -5.60 4.81
N PHE A 63 6.20 -5.44 3.60
CA PHE A 63 6.22 -4.18 2.85
C PHE A 63 6.91 -3.01 3.57
N ASN A 64 7.93 -3.30 4.37
CA ASN A 64 8.75 -2.29 5.02
C ASN A 64 9.94 -1.90 4.13
N LEU A 65 10.20 -0.60 4.03
CA LEU A 65 11.42 -0.03 3.44
C LEU A 65 11.99 1.06 4.37
N GLU A 66 13.29 1.32 4.21
CA GLU A 66 13.93 2.42 4.92
C GLU A 66 13.43 3.78 4.43
N ARG A 67 13.31 4.74 5.36
CA ARG A 67 12.93 6.13 5.02
C ARG A 67 13.95 6.76 4.08
N GLY A 68 13.51 7.72 3.28
CA GLY A 68 14.36 8.40 2.30
C GLY A 68 14.31 7.72 0.93
N GLU A 69 15.48 7.44 0.35
CA GLU A 69 15.60 7.03 -1.06
C GLU A 69 14.78 5.78 -1.42
N GLU A 70 14.78 4.75 -0.57
CA GLU A 70 14.02 3.52 -0.89
C GLU A 70 12.52 3.75 -0.97
N MET A 71 11.97 4.58 -0.06
CA MET A 71 10.58 5.01 -0.16
C MET A 71 10.35 5.82 -1.44
N LEU A 72 11.24 6.76 -1.75
CA LEU A 72 11.12 7.62 -2.93
C LEU A 72 11.13 6.82 -4.24
N GLU A 73 11.99 5.81 -4.35
CA GLU A 73 12.05 4.91 -5.50
C GLU A 73 10.70 4.25 -5.78
N LYS A 74 10.02 3.76 -4.74
CA LYS A 74 8.66 3.22 -4.87
C LYS A 74 7.65 4.29 -5.25
N TRP A 75 7.70 5.44 -4.61
CA TRP A 75 6.77 6.53 -4.90
C TRP A 75 6.91 7.09 -6.31
N ASN A 76 8.10 6.99 -6.92
CA ASN A 76 8.33 7.34 -8.32
C ASN A 76 7.54 6.47 -9.31
N TRP A 77 7.05 5.30 -8.91
CA TRP A 77 6.20 4.46 -9.76
C TRP A 77 4.75 4.93 -9.83
N ILE A 78 4.31 5.81 -8.93
CA ILE A 78 2.96 6.35 -8.93
C ILE A 78 2.80 7.27 -10.16
N PRO A 79 1.88 6.99 -11.09
CA PRO A 79 1.68 7.83 -12.28
C PRO A 79 1.07 9.19 -11.94
N GLU A 80 1.40 10.23 -12.71
CA GLU A 80 0.85 11.58 -12.53
C GLU A 80 -0.66 11.67 -12.76
N ARG A 81 -1.24 10.75 -13.54
CA ARG A 81 -2.68 10.71 -13.83
C ARG A 81 -3.53 10.02 -12.75
N THR A 82 -2.99 9.85 -11.54
CA THR A 82 -3.67 9.14 -10.45
C THR A 82 -4.72 10.04 -9.83
N ASP A 83 -5.99 9.64 -9.88
CA ASP A 83 -7.11 10.40 -9.31
C ASP A 83 -7.30 10.09 -7.82
N ILE A 84 -7.16 8.79 -7.48
CA ILE A 84 -7.23 8.28 -6.11
C ILE A 84 -5.96 7.45 -5.85
N LEU A 85 -5.20 7.86 -4.84
CA LEU A 85 -4.02 7.14 -4.38
C LEU A 85 -4.34 6.39 -3.09
N ILE A 86 -4.06 5.09 -3.06
CA ILE A 86 -4.24 4.24 -1.89
C ILE A 86 -2.86 3.75 -1.43
N THR A 87 -2.50 4.05 -0.20
CA THR A 87 -1.29 3.50 0.44
C THR A 87 -1.63 2.85 1.77
N HIS A 88 -0.80 1.92 2.25
CA HIS A 88 -1.05 1.35 3.58
C HIS A 88 -0.88 2.40 4.69
N GLY A 89 0.26 3.09 4.70
CA GLY A 89 0.59 4.15 5.67
C GLY A 89 0.35 5.57 5.14
N PRO A 90 0.22 6.57 6.04
CA PRO A 90 -0.01 7.97 5.68
C PRO A 90 1.27 8.74 5.28
N PRO A 91 1.15 9.85 4.54
CA PRO A 91 2.20 10.86 4.43
C PRO A 91 2.36 11.63 5.74
N VAL A 92 3.53 12.24 5.94
CA VAL A 92 3.77 13.05 7.15
C VAL A 92 2.76 14.20 7.26
N GLY A 93 2.23 14.43 8.46
CA GLY A 93 1.31 15.55 8.75
C GLY A 93 -0.18 15.27 8.53
N TYR A 94 -0.55 14.21 7.81
CA TYR A 94 -1.95 13.90 7.48
C TYR A 94 -2.32 12.50 7.97
N GLY A 95 -3.08 12.40 9.07
CA GLY A 95 -3.51 11.12 9.63
C GLY A 95 -2.38 10.26 10.23
N ASP A 96 -1.25 10.86 10.60
CA ASP A 96 -0.01 10.15 10.98
C ASP A 96 0.46 10.39 12.42
N LEU A 97 -0.32 11.12 13.23
CA LEU A 97 0.01 11.41 14.62
C LEU A 97 -0.31 10.20 15.51
N CYS A 98 0.73 9.64 16.14
CA CYS A 98 0.61 8.52 17.06
C CYS A 98 0.28 8.97 18.49
N PHE A 99 -0.13 8.02 19.35
CA PHE A 99 -0.50 8.29 20.74
C PHE A 99 0.63 8.92 21.58
N ASP A 100 1.89 8.70 21.20
CA ASP A 100 3.09 9.22 21.87
C ASP A 100 3.45 10.65 21.44
N GLY A 101 2.67 11.24 20.52
CA GLY A 101 2.90 12.57 19.96
C GLY A 101 3.88 12.59 18.78
N CYS A 102 4.46 11.45 18.41
CA CYS A 102 5.33 11.33 17.25
C CYS A 102 4.54 11.24 15.93
N ARG A 103 5.19 11.59 14.83
CA ARG A 103 4.65 11.52 13.47
C ARG A 103 5.26 10.32 12.76
N ALA A 104 4.43 9.36 12.36
CA ALA A 104 4.89 8.14 11.68
C ALA A 104 4.86 8.25 10.14
N GLY A 105 4.29 9.32 9.58
CA GLY A 105 4.05 9.40 8.15
C GLY A 105 5.32 9.52 7.31
N CYS A 106 5.23 9.21 6.02
CA CYS A 106 6.35 9.27 5.08
C CYS A 106 6.51 10.67 4.48
N VAL A 107 7.73 11.23 4.55
CA VAL A 107 8.05 12.56 3.99
C VAL A 107 8.06 12.53 2.47
N GLU A 108 8.65 11.48 1.89
CA GLU A 108 8.77 11.29 0.44
C GLU A 108 7.39 11.09 -0.21
N LEU A 109 6.46 10.44 0.49
CA LEU A 109 5.08 10.28 0.04
C LEU A 109 4.36 11.63 0.00
N LEU A 110 4.50 12.46 1.05
CA LEU A 110 3.91 13.80 1.05
C LEU A 110 4.45 14.63 -0.12
N ASN A 111 5.77 14.62 -0.29
CA ASN A 111 6.45 15.34 -1.36
C ASN A 111 5.94 14.91 -2.75
N THR A 112 5.78 13.59 -2.94
CA THR A 112 5.25 13.00 -4.17
C THR A 112 3.81 13.44 -4.45
N ILE A 113 2.95 13.37 -3.44
CA ILE A 113 1.53 13.77 -3.52
C ILE A 113 1.44 15.26 -3.88
N GLN A 114 2.10 16.13 -3.13
CA GLN A 114 1.91 17.58 -3.28
C GLN A 114 2.61 18.17 -4.50
N LYS A 115 3.77 17.63 -4.90
CA LYS A 115 4.56 18.25 -5.96
C LYS A 115 4.36 17.62 -7.33
N ARG A 116 3.99 16.34 -7.40
CA ARG A 116 3.96 15.59 -8.66
C ARG A 116 2.59 14.98 -8.97
N VAL A 117 2.12 14.07 -8.13
CA VAL A 117 0.94 13.25 -8.45
C VAL A 117 -0.36 14.04 -8.30
N LYS A 118 -0.51 14.76 -7.20
CA LYS A 118 -1.69 15.59 -6.89
C LYS A 118 -3.01 14.84 -7.16
N PRO A 119 -3.27 13.70 -6.49
CA PRO A 119 -4.56 13.05 -6.55
C PRO A 119 -5.62 13.90 -5.84
N LEU A 120 -6.89 13.77 -6.21
CA LEU A 120 -7.97 14.42 -5.46
C LEU A 120 -8.16 13.79 -4.09
N TYR A 121 -7.91 12.48 -4.00
CA TYR A 121 -7.98 11.73 -2.74
C TYR A 121 -6.73 10.89 -2.52
N HIS A 122 -6.17 10.99 -1.32
CA HIS A 122 -5.21 10.04 -0.79
C HIS A 122 -5.84 9.28 0.37
N ILE A 123 -5.89 7.95 0.26
CA ILE A 123 -6.49 7.06 1.25
C ILE A 123 -5.38 6.23 1.88
N SER A 124 -5.35 6.21 3.22
CA SER A 124 -4.40 5.47 4.02
C SER A 124 -5.07 4.80 5.22
N GLY A 125 -4.27 4.09 6.02
CA GLY A 125 -4.67 3.55 7.31
C GLY A 125 -3.46 3.47 8.24
N HIS A 126 -3.23 2.28 8.80
CA HIS A 126 -2.07 1.91 9.63
C HIS A 126 -1.98 2.63 10.99
N ILE A 127 -2.07 3.95 11.03
CA ILE A 127 -2.04 4.76 12.25
C ILE A 127 -3.47 4.91 12.77
N HIS A 128 -3.87 4.02 13.69
CA HIS A 128 -5.25 3.92 14.17
C HIS A 128 -5.75 5.20 14.85
N GLU A 129 -4.85 5.92 15.53
CA GLU A 129 -5.10 7.19 16.20
C GLU A 129 -5.35 8.34 15.22
N GLY A 130 -4.89 8.19 13.99
CA GLY A 130 -5.00 9.19 12.93
C GLY A 130 -6.31 9.12 12.13
N TYR A 131 -7.25 8.24 12.49
CA TYR A 131 -8.53 8.09 11.79
C TYR A 131 -9.23 9.43 11.55
N GLY A 132 -9.68 9.67 10.32
CA GLY A 132 -10.42 10.86 9.93
C GLY A 132 -9.98 11.43 8.59
N GLU A 133 -10.32 12.69 8.37
CA GLU A 133 -10.14 13.42 7.11
C GLU A 133 -9.46 14.77 7.36
N THR A 134 -8.56 15.14 6.46
CA THR A 134 -7.94 16.48 6.38
C THR A 134 -7.70 16.86 4.92
N SER A 135 -7.34 18.11 4.64
CA SER A 135 -7.00 18.55 3.28
C SER A 135 -5.90 19.60 3.29
N ASP A 136 -5.11 19.64 2.21
CA ASP A 136 -4.15 20.71 1.93
C ASP A 136 -4.71 21.80 1.00
N GLY A 137 -6.02 21.77 0.74
CA GLY A 137 -6.72 22.66 -0.18
C GLY A 137 -6.81 22.12 -1.61
N PHE A 138 -6.07 21.06 -1.94
CA PHE A 138 -6.20 20.34 -3.20
C PHE A 138 -6.52 18.86 -2.98
N THR A 139 -5.62 18.15 -2.29
CA THR A 139 -5.79 16.73 -1.98
C THR A 139 -6.60 16.59 -0.69
N THR A 140 -7.57 15.68 -0.68
CA THR A 140 -8.23 15.23 0.55
C THR A 140 -7.53 13.97 1.05
N PHE A 141 -7.02 14.02 2.28
CA PHE A 141 -6.31 12.93 2.94
C PHE A 141 -7.24 12.23 3.91
N ILE A 142 -7.47 10.94 3.69
CA ILE A 142 -8.35 10.10 4.49
C ILE A 142 -7.51 9.01 5.15
N ASN A 143 -7.50 8.96 6.47
CA ASN A 143 -7.05 7.78 7.21
C ASN A 143 -8.29 6.96 7.59
N ALA A 144 -8.46 5.83 6.91
CA ALA A 144 -9.61 4.94 7.02
C ALA A 144 -9.38 3.77 7.99
N SER A 145 -8.50 3.94 8.99
CA SER A 145 -8.24 2.90 10.00
C SER A 145 -9.53 2.54 10.75
N THR A 146 -10.11 1.38 10.44
CA THR A 146 -11.32 0.87 11.11
C THR A 146 -11.06 0.51 12.56
N CYS A 147 -9.88 -0.06 12.82
CA CYS A 147 -9.46 -0.41 14.17
C CYS A 147 -8.96 0.82 14.93
N THR A 148 -9.31 0.88 16.21
CA THR A 148 -8.74 1.84 17.17
C THR A 148 -7.42 1.32 17.74
N LEU A 149 -6.71 2.14 18.54
CA LEU A 149 -5.51 1.73 19.28
C LEU A 149 -5.72 0.47 20.15
N ARG A 150 -6.97 0.16 20.52
CA ARG A 150 -7.33 -1.03 21.29
C ARG A 150 -7.62 -2.26 20.42
N TYR A 151 -7.32 -2.19 19.12
CA TYR A 151 -7.61 -3.22 18.12
C TYR A 151 -9.10 -3.61 18.08
N LYS A 152 -9.98 -2.62 18.24
CA LYS A 152 -11.43 -2.76 18.11
C LYS A 152 -11.90 -2.05 16.84
N PRO A 153 -12.71 -2.69 15.97
CA PRO A 153 -13.16 -2.13 14.70
C PRO A 153 -14.31 -1.14 14.91
N ASP A 154 -14.08 -0.10 15.69
CA ASP A 154 -15.13 0.82 16.17
C ASP A 154 -15.22 2.08 15.31
N ASN A 155 -14.22 2.41 14.50
CA ASN A 155 -14.26 3.57 13.63
C ASN A 155 -15.18 3.27 12.42
N PRO A 156 -16.20 4.12 12.15
CA PRO A 156 -17.13 3.87 11.05
C PRO A 156 -16.45 4.07 9.69
N PRO A 157 -16.96 3.43 8.62
CA PRO A 157 -16.52 3.70 7.26
C PRO A 157 -16.65 5.20 6.92
N ILE A 158 -15.63 5.74 6.25
CA ILE A 158 -15.66 7.09 5.71
C ILE A 158 -16.22 7.00 4.29
N VAL A 159 -17.27 7.76 4.00
CA VAL A 159 -17.91 7.84 2.69
C VAL A 159 -17.58 9.18 2.07
N PHE A 160 -17.08 9.17 0.84
CA PHE A 160 -16.78 10.37 0.07
C PHE A 160 -17.35 10.24 -1.34
N ASP A 161 -17.68 11.39 -1.94
CA ASP A 161 -18.17 11.47 -3.30
C ASP A 161 -17.02 11.79 -4.27
N PHE A 162 -16.99 11.09 -5.40
CA PHE A 162 -16.07 11.37 -6.49
C PHE A 162 -16.88 11.67 -7.77
N PRO A 163 -16.68 12.83 -8.42
CA PRO A 163 -17.41 13.18 -9.62
C PRO A 163 -16.98 12.26 -10.77
N ILE A 164 -17.94 11.69 -11.49
CA ILE A 164 -17.63 10.88 -12.68
C ILE A 164 -16.99 11.80 -13.73
N PRO A 165 -15.80 11.46 -14.24
CA PRO A 165 -15.13 12.26 -15.26
C PRO A 165 -15.98 12.45 -16.51
N GLU A 166 -15.75 13.54 -17.23
CA GLU A 166 -16.47 13.84 -18.48
C GLU A 166 -16.30 12.69 -19.49
N GLY A 167 -17.40 12.33 -20.15
CA GLY A 167 -17.43 11.21 -21.09
C GLY A 167 -17.64 9.84 -20.44
N HIS A 168 -17.67 9.75 -19.11
CA HIS A 168 -17.89 8.50 -18.38
C HIS A 168 -19.27 8.39 -17.71
N SER A 169 -19.71 7.16 -17.41
CA SER A 169 -20.99 6.89 -16.73
C SER A 169 -20.97 5.61 -15.88
N LYS A 170 -21.91 5.51 -14.93
CA LYS A 170 -22.09 4.30 -14.10
C LYS A 170 -22.62 3.08 -14.88
N GLN A 171 -23.02 3.26 -16.13
CA GLN A 171 -23.54 2.19 -16.99
C GLN A 171 -22.43 1.49 -17.79
N GLU A 172 -21.18 1.95 -17.69
CA GLU A 172 -20.05 1.33 -18.37
C GLU A 172 -19.81 -0.11 -17.91
N VAL A 173 -19.42 -0.95 -18.87
CA VAL A 173 -18.87 -2.26 -18.56
C VAL A 173 -17.55 -2.03 -17.85
N ILE A 174 -17.45 -2.50 -16.62
CA ILE A 174 -16.24 -2.35 -15.81
C ILE A 174 -15.17 -3.29 -16.33
N ASP A 175 -14.05 -2.72 -16.78
CA ASP A 175 -12.82 -3.47 -17.00
C ASP A 175 -12.00 -3.50 -15.71
N LEU A 176 -11.76 -4.70 -15.19
CA LEU A 176 -10.97 -4.91 -13.97
C LEU A 176 -9.49 -5.17 -14.28
N THR A 177 -9.05 -4.91 -15.51
CA THR A 177 -7.65 -5.04 -15.90
C THR A 177 -6.77 -4.10 -15.07
N VAL A 178 -5.74 -4.69 -14.45
CA VAL A 178 -4.77 -3.98 -13.63
C VAL A 178 -3.52 -3.69 -14.45
N THR A 179 -3.03 -2.45 -14.41
CA THR A 179 -1.76 -2.03 -15.00
C THR A 179 -0.67 -2.03 -13.93
N GLN A 180 0.38 -2.83 -14.11
CA GLN A 180 1.51 -2.90 -13.20
C GLN A 180 2.54 -1.79 -13.48
N PHE A 181 3.13 -1.23 -12.42
CA PHE A 181 4.22 -0.27 -12.50
C PHE A 181 5.46 -0.80 -11.76
N GLY A 182 6.64 -0.34 -12.16
CA GLY A 182 7.87 -0.59 -11.40
C GLY A 182 8.72 -1.80 -11.78
N THR A 183 8.35 -2.58 -12.79
CA THR A 183 9.22 -3.65 -13.29
C THR A 183 10.15 -3.10 -14.38
N GLN A 184 11.38 -2.73 -14.01
CA GLN A 184 12.50 -2.80 -14.96
C GLN A 184 13.48 -3.88 -14.50
N ASP A 185 13.69 -4.84 -15.39
CA ASP A 185 14.77 -5.81 -15.38
C ASP A 185 16.12 -5.12 -15.14
N ASN A 186 16.66 -5.25 -13.92
CA ASN A 186 18.09 -5.19 -13.73
C ASN A 186 18.59 -6.60 -13.46
N LYS A 187 19.12 -7.21 -14.53
CA LYS A 187 19.84 -8.49 -14.52
C LYS A 187 20.84 -8.56 -13.36
N THR A 188 20.47 -9.27 -12.31
CA THR A 188 21.35 -10.29 -11.71
C THR A 188 20.48 -11.53 -11.52
N ASN A 189 20.96 -12.66 -12.04
CA ASN A 189 20.26 -13.94 -12.03
C ASN A 189 19.64 -14.25 -10.65
N ARG A 190 18.31 -14.09 -10.53
CA ARG A 190 17.47 -14.87 -9.63
C ARG A 190 16.35 -15.42 -10.48
N THR A 191 16.24 -16.74 -10.52
CA THR A 191 15.20 -17.45 -11.24
C THR A 191 13.84 -17.06 -10.68
N ASP A 192 12.90 -16.73 -11.57
CA ASP A 192 11.49 -16.38 -11.32
C ASP A 192 10.66 -17.50 -10.68
N SER A 193 11.16 -18.10 -9.60
CA SER A 193 10.52 -19.23 -8.93
C SER A 193 10.85 -19.24 -7.44
N ASP A 194 10.28 -18.29 -6.66
CA ASP A 194 9.91 -18.47 -5.24
C ASP A 194 9.49 -17.18 -4.48
N ASP A 195 9.47 -15.99 -5.10
CA ASP A 195 9.44 -14.70 -4.39
C ASP A 195 8.06 -14.06 -4.12
N ASP A 196 7.01 -14.84 -3.83
CA ASP A 196 5.71 -14.31 -3.36
C ASP A 196 5.40 -14.64 -1.89
N LEU A 197 6.43 -14.98 -1.09
CA LEU A 197 6.33 -15.09 0.36
C LEU A 197 6.94 -13.87 1.02
N VAL A 198 6.21 -12.75 1.04
CA VAL A 198 6.52 -11.53 1.81
C VAL A 198 8.01 -11.19 1.74
N GLU A 199 8.43 -10.45 0.72
CA GLU A 199 9.82 -9.99 0.62
C GLU A 199 10.21 -9.21 1.88
N PHE A 200 11.05 -9.84 2.70
CA PHE A 200 11.79 -9.15 3.73
C PHE A 200 13.23 -9.02 3.25
N LYS A 201 13.66 -7.81 2.90
CA LYS A 201 15.08 -7.54 2.63
C LYS A 201 15.91 -7.95 3.86
N GLU A 202 16.98 -8.71 3.63
CA GLU A 202 18.01 -9.01 4.62
C GLU A 202 19.07 -7.92 4.53
N ASP A 203 19.39 -7.28 5.65
CA ASP A 203 20.56 -6.43 5.76
C ASP A 203 21.34 -6.77 7.05
N PRO A 204 22.68 -6.59 7.01
CA PRO A 204 23.58 -7.12 8.02
C PRO A 204 23.37 -6.42 9.37
N VAL A 205 23.41 -7.23 10.43
CA VAL A 205 23.44 -6.79 11.83
C VAL A 205 24.45 -5.65 11.98
N LYS A 206 23.93 -4.42 12.14
CA LYS A 206 24.70 -3.32 12.69
C LYS A 206 24.41 -3.30 14.18
N ASP A 207 25.35 -3.83 14.95
CA ASP A 207 25.45 -3.53 16.37
C ASP A 207 25.52 -2.00 16.53
N SER A 208 24.58 -1.43 17.27
CA SER A 208 24.72 -0.08 17.79
C SER A 208 24.16 -0.02 19.20
N ALA A 209 25.12 0.00 20.15
CA ALA A 209 25.15 0.60 21.49
C ALA A 209 23.86 0.67 22.33
#